data_AF-A0A965ESV8-F1
#
_entry.id   AF-A0A965ESV8-F1
#
_cell.length_a   1.000
_cell.length_b   1.000
_cell.length_c   1.000
_cell.angle_alpha   90.00
_cell.angle_beta   90.00
_cell.angle_gamma   90.00
#
_symmetry.space_group_name_H-M   'P 1'
#
loop_
_entity.id
_entity.type
_entity.pdbx_description
1 polymer ?
#
loop_
_entity_poly.entity_id
_entity_poly.type
_entity_poly.pdbx_seq_one_letter_code
_entity_poly.pdbx_strand_id
1 'polypeptide(L)'
;SVGLSEAEHFPDSVGVGHYRIDLHPSTGGDNYIDVASLPFEIPLGALLPIRIDNLVAASKNIGTTHVTNGCYRLHPVEWSIGEAAGALAALCTKSGELPPAIHGSASHLEALQADLLRGGAPLRWQLG
;
A
#
# COMPACT_ATOMS: atom_id res chain seq x y z
N SER A 1 21.36 -18.85 11.15
CA SER A 1 20.60 -17.60 11.30
C SER A 1 20.26 -17.08 9.92
N VAL A 2 19.05 -17.36 9.42
CA VAL A 2 18.60 -16.90 8.11
C VAL A 2 17.86 -15.57 8.33
N GLY A 3 18.50 -14.47 7.97
CA GLY A 3 17.88 -13.15 8.00
C GLY A 3 17.00 -12.97 6.76
N LEU A 4 15.70 -12.78 6.97
CA LEU A 4 14.78 -12.37 5.90
C LEU A 4 14.99 -10.86 5.69
N SER A 5 15.83 -10.48 4.74
CA SER A 5 16.18 -9.09 4.44
C SER A 5 15.42 -8.50 3.25
N GLU A 6 14.42 -9.19 2.72
CA GLU A 6 13.71 -8.77 1.51
C GLU A 6 12.22 -8.65 1.82
N ALA A 7 11.65 -7.48 1.52
CA ALA A 7 10.22 -7.25 1.67
C ALA A 7 9.44 -8.05 0.63
N GLU A 8 8.22 -8.46 0.97
CA GLU A 8 7.38 -9.25 0.06
C GLU A 8 7.06 -8.45 -1.21
N HIS A 9 7.30 -9.07 -2.37
CA HIS A 9 7.02 -8.49 -3.68
C HIS A 9 5.60 -8.81 -4.12
N PHE A 10 4.86 -7.80 -4.55
CA PHE A 10 3.50 -7.95 -5.08
C PHE A 10 3.48 -7.59 -6.56
N PRO A 11 3.10 -8.52 -7.46
CA PRO A 11 3.01 -8.21 -8.89
C PRO A 11 2.02 -7.07 -9.17
N ASP A 12 0.97 -6.96 -8.36
CA ASP A 12 -0.05 -5.92 -8.38
C ASP A 12 0.25 -4.73 -7.47
N SER A 13 1.52 -4.51 -7.08
CA SER A 13 1.87 -3.35 -6.27
C SER A 13 1.61 -2.03 -7.01
N VAL A 14 0.95 -1.12 -6.30
CA VAL A 14 0.57 0.24 -6.73
C VAL A 14 1.24 1.32 -5.88
N GLY A 15 2.20 0.95 -5.03
CA GLY A 15 2.94 1.90 -4.21
C GLY A 15 3.88 1.20 -3.23
N VAL A 16 4.71 1.98 -2.55
CA VAL A 16 5.55 1.50 -1.45
C VAL A 16 5.18 2.22 -0.16
N GLY A 17 5.13 1.47 0.93
CA GLY A 17 5.06 2.00 2.28
C GLY A 17 6.40 1.84 2.99
N HIS A 18 6.72 2.76 3.89
CA HIS A 18 7.82 2.58 4.83
C HIS A 18 7.30 2.93 6.21
N TYR A 19 7.36 1.97 7.12
CA TYR A 19 6.96 2.18 8.51
C TYR A 19 8.21 2.21 9.39
N ARG A 20 8.13 2.81 10.57
CA ARG A 20 9.00 2.53 11.72
C ARG A 20 8.05 2.18 12.84
N ILE A 21 8.15 0.97 13.40
CA ILE A 21 7.25 0.53 14.48
C ILE A 21 7.65 1.25 15.76
N ASP A 22 6.85 2.20 16.22
CA ASP A 22 6.96 2.78 17.57
C ASP A 22 6.06 1.97 18.53
N LEU A 23 6.66 1.02 19.27
CA LEU A 23 5.94 0.22 20.25
C LEU A 23 6.19 0.78 21.66
N HIS A 24 5.14 1.28 22.33
CA HIS A 24 5.22 1.77 23.71
C HIS A 24 4.42 0.84 24.64
N PRO A 25 5.04 -0.14 25.33
CA PRO A 25 4.33 -0.99 26.27
C PRO A 25 4.09 -0.27 27.60
N SER A 26 2.83 -0.24 28.04
CA SER A 26 2.40 0.36 29.30
C SER A 26 2.56 -0.59 30.50
N THR A 27 3.78 -0.98 30.86
CA THR A 27 4.13 -1.51 32.21
C THR A 27 5.64 -1.38 32.40
N GLY A 28 6.05 -0.71 33.49
CA GLY A 28 7.37 -0.11 33.67
C GLY A 28 8.59 -1.00 33.39
N GLY A 29 9.53 -0.44 32.62
CA GLY A 29 10.86 -0.98 32.29
C GLY A 29 11.37 -0.36 30.99
N ASP A 30 12.64 0.02 30.94
CA ASP A 30 13.25 0.97 29.98
C ASP A 30 13.03 0.72 28.47
N ASN A 31 12.57 1.81 27.83
CA ASN A 31 12.84 2.45 26.54
C ASN A 31 13.22 1.65 25.26
N TYR A 32 12.27 1.71 24.31
CA TYR A 32 12.45 1.83 22.85
C TYR A 32 13.01 0.59 22.12
N ILE A 33 12.10 -0.18 21.49
CA ILE A 33 12.48 -1.15 20.45
C ILE A 33 12.23 -0.49 19.10
N ASP A 34 13.28 0.08 18.50
CA ASP A 34 13.29 0.50 17.10
C ASP A 34 13.40 -0.75 16.22
N VAL A 35 12.27 -1.40 15.94
CA VAL A 35 12.26 -2.42 14.89
C VAL A 35 12.31 -1.65 13.58
N ALA A 36 13.47 -1.66 12.93
CA ALA A 36 13.62 -1.21 11.56
C ALA A 36 12.65 -2.01 10.69
N SER A 37 11.45 -1.47 10.46
CA SER A 37 10.51 -2.09 9.54
C SER A 37 11.02 -1.83 8.14
N LEU A 38 11.25 -2.92 7.42
CA LEU A 38 11.63 -2.86 6.03
C LEU A 38 10.50 -2.17 5.23
N PRO A 39 10.83 -1.35 4.23
CA PRO A 39 9.85 -0.82 3.30
C PRO A 39 9.09 -1.99 2.65
N PHE A 40 7.80 -1.81 2.40
CA PHE A 40 6.92 -2.85 1.86
C PHE A 40 6.15 -2.32 0.65
N GLU A 41 5.68 -3.24 -0.19
CA GLU A 41 4.86 -2.92 -1.35
C GLU A 41 3.36 -2.94 -1.00
N ILE A 42 2.57 -2.08 -1.63
CA ILE A 42 1.12 -1.95 -1.41
C ILE A 42 0.39 -2.64 -2.57
N PRO A 43 -0.15 -3.86 -2.38
CA PRO A 43 -0.89 -4.54 -3.44
C PRO A 43 -2.22 -3.84 -3.72
N LEU A 44 -2.60 -3.70 -4.98
CA LEU A 44 -3.88 -3.12 -5.40
C LEU A 44 -5.07 -3.83 -4.73
N GLY A 45 -5.00 -5.15 -4.59
CA GLY A 45 -6.04 -5.94 -3.91
C GLY A 45 -6.33 -5.49 -2.47
N ALA A 46 -5.36 -4.91 -1.76
CA ALA A 46 -5.56 -4.38 -0.40
C ALA A 46 -6.44 -3.12 -0.37
N LEU A 47 -6.60 -2.44 -1.52
CA LEU A 47 -7.45 -1.26 -1.67
C LEU A 47 -8.90 -1.61 -2.07
N LEU A 48 -9.16 -2.88 -2.44
CA LEU A 48 -10.43 -3.33 -2.99
C LEU A 48 -11.26 -4.11 -1.95
N PRO A 49 -12.48 -3.66 -1.61
CA PRO A 49 -13.35 -4.39 -0.71
C PRO A 49 -13.98 -5.60 -1.41
N ILE A 50 -14.02 -6.75 -0.72
CA ILE A 50 -14.48 -8.04 -1.28
C ILE A 50 -15.97 -8.04 -1.69
N ARG A 51 -16.80 -7.20 -1.06
CA ARG A 51 -18.27 -7.23 -1.23
C ARG A 51 -18.85 -6.10 -2.07
N ILE A 52 -18.06 -5.08 -2.39
CA ILE A 52 -18.54 -3.86 -3.04
C ILE A 52 -17.60 -3.52 -4.18
N ASP A 53 -18.09 -3.61 -5.42
CA ASP A 53 -17.22 -3.56 -6.59
C ASP A 53 -16.91 -2.13 -7.07
N ASN A 54 -17.60 -1.11 -6.55
CA ASN A 54 -17.42 0.30 -6.92
C ASN A 54 -16.98 1.18 -5.74
N LEU A 55 -16.12 0.64 -4.88
CA LEU A 55 -15.55 1.32 -3.72
C LEU A 55 -14.05 1.08 -3.69
N VAL A 56 -13.26 2.14 -3.47
CA VAL A 56 -11.80 2.07 -3.35
C VAL A 56 -11.39 2.67 -2.01
N ALA A 57 -10.59 1.95 -1.24
CA ALA A 57 -10.02 2.45 0.01
C ALA A 57 -8.84 3.38 -0.29
N ALA A 58 -9.05 4.70 -0.21
CA ALA A 58 -8.04 5.71 -0.54
C ALA A 58 -7.26 6.28 0.66
N SER A 59 -7.30 5.61 1.83
CA SER A 59 -6.66 6.09 3.07
C SER A 59 -6.59 4.97 4.12
N LYS A 60 -6.71 5.32 5.42
CA LYS A 60 -6.72 4.50 6.66
C LYS A 60 -7.61 3.24 6.68
N ASN A 61 -8.34 2.94 5.60
CA ASN A 61 -9.36 1.90 5.54
C ASN A 61 -8.85 0.58 4.93
N ILE A 62 -7.52 0.41 4.81
CA ILE A 62 -6.94 -0.84 4.32
C ILE A 62 -7.21 -1.94 5.34
N GLY A 63 -7.82 -3.03 4.89
CA GLY A 63 -8.18 -4.17 5.72
C GLY A 63 -6.94 -4.87 6.28
N THR A 64 -6.57 -4.52 7.52
CA THR A 64 -5.61 -5.29 8.33
C THR A 64 -6.16 -5.42 9.75
N THR A 65 -6.05 -6.62 10.31
CA THR A 65 -6.63 -7.00 11.60
C THR A 65 -5.80 -6.45 12.77
N HIS A 66 -6.32 -5.42 13.44
CA HIS A 66 -6.29 -5.29 14.90
C HIS A 66 -4.96 -5.12 15.68
N VAL A 67 -3.85 -4.65 15.08
CA VAL A 67 -2.71 -4.09 15.85
C VAL A 67 -2.12 -2.89 15.11
N THR A 68 -2.00 -1.75 15.80
CA THR A 68 -1.49 -0.43 15.32
C THR A 68 -2.49 0.56 14.70
N ASN A 69 -3.63 0.78 15.38
CA ASN A 69 -4.32 2.09 15.37
C ASN A 69 -3.48 3.23 16.04
N GLY A 70 -2.16 3.04 16.17
CA GLY A 70 -1.26 3.84 17.02
C GLY A 70 -0.31 4.79 16.28
N CYS A 71 -0.18 4.72 14.95
CA CYS A 71 0.86 5.51 14.23
C CYS A 71 0.34 6.28 13.02
N TYR A 72 -0.82 6.92 13.15
CA TYR A 72 -1.40 7.75 12.10
C TYR A 72 -0.80 9.16 11.97
N ARG A 73 0.53 9.26 11.85
CA ARG A 73 1.22 10.52 11.53
C ARG A 73 2.42 10.33 10.61
N LEU A 74 2.27 9.59 9.51
CA LEU A 74 3.25 9.63 8.43
C LEU A 74 2.54 9.76 7.08
N HIS A 75 2.51 11.01 6.59
CA HIS A 75 1.95 11.43 5.30
C HIS A 75 2.40 10.61 4.06
N PRO A 76 3.62 10.02 3.98
CA PRO A 76 4.08 9.38 2.74
C PRO A 76 3.22 8.18 2.30
N VAL A 77 2.81 7.32 3.23
CA VAL A 77 1.99 6.12 2.90
C VAL A 77 0.58 6.53 2.49
N GLU A 78 0.01 7.53 3.17
CA GLU A 78 -1.31 8.07 2.85
C GLU A 78 -1.32 8.72 1.46
N TRP A 79 -0.23 9.39 1.07
CA TRP A 79 -0.07 9.98 -0.25
C TRP A 79 0.05 8.91 -1.33
N SER A 80 0.85 7.87 -1.13
CA SER A 80 0.96 6.76 -2.11
C SER A 80 -0.38 6.03 -2.30
N ILE A 81 -1.13 5.78 -1.22
CA ILE A 81 -2.47 5.18 -1.32
C ILE A 81 -3.44 6.12 -2.04
N GLY A 82 -3.41 7.42 -1.72
CA GLY A 82 -4.27 8.42 -2.36
C GLY A 82 -3.99 8.56 -3.86
N GLU A 83 -2.72 8.54 -4.25
CA GLU A 83 -2.29 8.57 -5.65
C GLU A 83 -2.73 7.31 -6.41
N ALA A 84 -2.48 6.13 -5.82
CA ALA A 84 -2.95 4.85 -6.36
C ALA A 84 -4.48 4.82 -6.55
N ALA A 85 -5.24 5.26 -5.54
CA ALA A 85 -6.70 5.30 -5.61
C ALA A 85 -7.22 6.31 -6.65
N GLY A 86 -6.58 7.47 -6.78
CA GLY A 86 -6.92 8.48 -7.78
C GLY A 86 -6.66 7.98 -9.21
N ALA A 87 -5.49 7.39 -9.45
CA ALA A 87 -5.14 6.80 -10.74
C ALA A 87 -6.10 5.65 -11.13
N LEU A 88 -6.44 4.79 -10.16
CA LEU A 88 -7.42 3.72 -10.36
C LEU A 88 -8.80 4.26 -10.73
N ALA A 89 -9.30 5.26 -10.02
CA ALA A 89 -10.60 5.87 -10.31
C ALA A 89 -10.63 6.54 -11.70
N ALA A 90 -9.53 7.19 -12.09
CA ALA A 90 -9.39 7.78 -13.42
C ALA A 90 -9.39 6.70 -14.52
N LEU A 91 -8.71 5.56 -14.30
CA LEU A 91 -8.69 4.44 -15.23
C LEU A 91 -10.07 3.76 -15.34
N CYS A 92 -10.76 3.55 -14.23
CA CYS A 92 -12.14 3.03 -14.22
C CYS A 92 -13.07 3.94 -15.05
N THR A 93 -12.96 5.26 -14.88
CA THR A 93 -13.75 6.23 -15.64
C THR A 93 -13.44 6.20 -17.14
N LYS A 94 -12.17 6.04 -17.52
CA LYS A 94 -11.73 6.00 -18.93
C LYS A 94 -12.11 4.70 -19.64
N SER A 95 -12.03 3.58 -18.95
CA SER A 95 -12.31 2.23 -19.50
C SER A 95 -13.79 1.84 -19.42
N GLY A 96 -14.54 2.45 -18.50
CA GLY A 96 -15.90 2.01 -18.17
C GLY A 96 -15.93 0.75 -17.29
N GLU A 97 -14.78 0.30 -16.79
CA GLU A 97 -14.65 -0.88 -15.94
C GLU A 97 -14.67 -0.54 -14.46
N LEU A 98 -15.03 -1.54 -13.64
CA LEU A 98 -14.99 -1.44 -12.19
C LEU A 98 -13.61 -1.87 -11.64
N PRO A 99 -13.21 -1.38 -10.45
CA PRO A 99 -11.94 -1.72 -9.82
C PRO A 99 -11.54 -3.21 -9.82
N PRO A 100 -12.44 -4.19 -9.54
CA PRO A 100 -12.08 -5.61 -9.60
C PRO A 100 -11.73 -6.10 -11.01
N ALA A 101 -12.35 -5.53 -12.06
CA ALA A 101 -12.04 -5.86 -13.44
C ALA A 101 -10.67 -5.29 -13.87
N ILE A 102 -10.33 -4.09 -13.38
CA ILE A 102 -8.99 -3.51 -13.54
C ILE A 102 -7.93 -4.38 -12.85
N HIS A 103 -8.18 -4.81 -11.60
CA HIS A 103 -7.27 -5.67 -10.84
C HIS A 103 -7.07 -7.05 -11.48
N GLY A 104 -8.14 -7.65 -12.03
CA GLY A 104 -8.09 -8.95 -12.68
C GLY A 104 -7.49 -8.97 -14.09
N SER A 105 -7.17 -7.81 -14.66
CA SER A 105 -6.67 -7.67 -16.03
C SER A 105 -5.21 -7.23 -16.04
N ALA A 106 -4.32 -8.07 -16.57
CA ALA A 106 -2.89 -7.77 -16.66
C ALA A 106 -2.62 -6.48 -17.44
N SER A 107 -3.31 -6.24 -18.56
CA SER A 107 -3.14 -5.03 -19.36
C SER A 107 -3.63 -3.77 -18.65
N HIS A 108 -4.70 -3.85 -17.85
CA HIS A 108 -5.19 -2.72 -17.08
C HIS A 108 -4.31 -2.43 -15.87
N LEU A 109 -3.81 -3.47 -15.22
CA LEU A 109 -2.83 -3.36 -14.14
C LEU A 109 -1.53 -2.69 -14.64
N GLU A 110 -1.00 -3.13 -15.79
CA GLU A 110 0.15 -2.50 -16.42
C GLU A 110 -0.10 -1.03 -16.78
N ALA A 111 -1.28 -0.72 -17.32
CA ALA A 111 -1.66 0.65 -17.65
C ALA A 111 -1.73 1.55 -16.40
N LEU A 112 -2.28 1.03 -15.29
CA LEU A 112 -2.34 1.72 -14.01
C LEU A 112 -0.93 1.96 -13.44
N GLN A 113 -0.10 0.92 -13.42
CA GLN A 113 1.29 1.00 -12.93
C GLN A 113 2.12 1.97 -13.78
N ALA A 114 1.94 1.98 -15.10
CA ALA A 114 2.60 2.93 -15.98
C ALA A 114 2.18 4.38 -15.72
N ASP A 115 0.91 4.63 -15.39
CA ASP A 115 0.43 5.98 -15.04
C ASP A 115 1.02 6.46 -13.72
N LEU A 116 1.07 5.59 -12.70
CA LEU A 116 1.68 5.87 -11.40
C LEU A 116 3.19 6.16 -11.53
N LEU A 117 3.92 5.35 -12.29
CA LEU A 117 5.35 5.59 -12.56
C LEU A 117 5.57 6.90 -13.31
N ARG A 118 4.68 7.27 -14.23
CA ARG A 118 4.75 8.56 -14.94
C ARG A 118 4.49 9.74 -13.99
N GLY A 119 3.65 9.55 -12.98
CA GLY A 119 3.42 10.49 -11.87
C GLY A 119 4.60 10.61 -10.91
N GLY A 120 5.55 9.67 -10.96
CA GLY A 120 6.71 9.61 -10.08
C GLY A 120 6.49 8.75 -8.84
N ALA A 121 5.38 8.01 -8.75
CA ALA A 121 5.11 7.11 -7.64
C ALA A 121 6.00 5.84 -7.73
N PRO A 122 6.83 5.56 -6.71
CA PRO A 122 7.57 4.31 -6.64
C PRO A 122 6.62 3.13 -6.39
N LEU A 123 6.71 2.10 -7.23
CA LEU A 123 5.92 0.87 -7.12
C LEU A 123 6.67 -0.32 -6.52
N ARG A 124 8.00 -0.18 -6.41
CA ARG A 124 8.91 -1.21 -5.93
C ARG A 124 9.96 -0.55 -5.07
N TRP A 125 10.37 -1.22 -4.00
CA TRP A 125 11.54 -0.80 -3.25
C TRP A 125 12.80 -1.38 -3.90
N GLN A 126 13.71 -0.52 -4.32
CA GLN A 126 15.04 -0.93 -4.79
C GLN A 126 16.04 -0.67 -3.67
N LEU A 127 16.66 -1.73 -3.14
CA LEU A 127 17.82 -1.60 -2.26
C LEU A 127 18.99 -1.08 -3.11
N GLY A 128 19.39 0.17 -2.85
CA GLY A 128 20.57 0.79 -3.45
C GLY A 128 21.84 0.50 -2.66
#